data_AF-A0A7C4CTJ1-F1
#
_entry.id   AF-A0A7C4CTJ1-F1
#
_cell.length_a   1.000
_cell.length_b   1.000
_cell.length_c   1.000
_cell.angle_alpha   90.00
_cell.angle_beta   90.00
_cell.angle_gamma   90.00
#
_symmetry.space_group_name_H-M   'P 1'
#
loop_
_entity.id
_entity.type
_entity.pdbx_description
1 polymer ?
#
loop_
_entity_poly.entity_id
_entity_poly.type
_entity_poly.pdbx_seq_one_letter_code
_entity_poly.pdbx_strand_id
1 'polypeptide(L)'
;MDEVEVYVEVEINPTESEEKVKRAVENVFGSIPVQTKPLAKGSLLTAEAKGLEALTKLYNLLRRERIRDAARGALFEGVSGNTIT
;
A
#
# COMPACT_ATOMS: atom_id res chain seq x y z
N MET A 1 -22.89 0.57 4.74
CA MET A 1 -21.62 -0.16 4.83
C MET A 1 -20.59 0.87 4.42
N ASP A 2 -19.71 1.27 5.31
CA ASP A 2 -18.76 2.34 5.00
C ASP A 2 -17.86 1.90 3.84
N GLU A 3 -17.68 2.80 2.88
CA GLU A 3 -16.82 2.58 1.71
C GLU A 3 -15.37 2.73 2.18
N VAL A 4 -14.61 1.63 2.18
CA VAL A 4 -13.19 1.65 2.52
C VAL A 4 -12.40 2.10 1.30
N GLU A 5 -11.57 3.11 1.46
CA GLU A 5 -10.66 3.58 0.41
C GLU A 5 -9.21 3.33 0.86
N VAL A 6 -8.40 2.83 -0.06
CA VAL A 6 -6.99 2.52 0.15
C VAL A 6 -6.18 3.36 -0.81
N TYR A 7 -5.24 4.11 -0.25
CA TYR A 7 -4.29 4.91 -0.99
C TYR A 7 -2.87 4.40 -0.73
N VAL A 8 -2.09 4.24 -1.81
CA VAL A 8 -0.70 3.78 -1.73
C VAL A 8 0.18 4.79 -2.45
N GLU A 9 1.23 5.23 -1.78
CA GLU A 9 2.26 6.12 -2.34
C GLU A 9 3.64 5.49 -2.18
N VAL A 10 4.44 5.53 -3.25
CA VAL A 10 5.83 5.05 -3.23
C VAL A 10 6.70 5.95 -4.10
N GLU A 11 7.78 6.49 -3.52
CA GLU A 11 8.82 7.16 -4.30
C GLU A 11 9.70 6.13 -5.02
N ILE A 12 9.98 6.37 -6.29
CA ILE A 12 10.90 5.60 -7.13
C ILE A 12 12.15 6.47 -7.32
N ASN A 13 13.24 6.05 -6.69
CA ASN A 13 14.52 6.74 -6.82
C ASN A 13 15.13 6.56 -8.22
N PRO A 14 16.02 7.47 -8.66
CA PRO A 14 16.62 7.41 -10.00
C PRO A 14 17.36 6.11 -10.32
N THR A 15 17.83 5.37 -9.30
CA THR A 15 18.54 4.10 -9.45
C THR A 15 17.65 2.88 -9.30
N GLU A 16 16.38 3.07 -8.94
CA GLU A 16 15.42 1.99 -8.78
C GLU A 16 14.73 1.67 -10.12
N SER A 17 14.25 0.43 -10.23
CA SER A 17 13.47 -0.01 -11.38
C SER A 17 11.99 0.15 -11.06
N GLU A 18 11.28 0.96 -11.84
CA GLU A 18 9.84 1.17 -11.71
C GLU A 18 9.06 -0.15 -11.71
N GLU A 19 9.42 -1.09 -12.59
CA GLU A 19 8.77 -2.41 -12.65
C GLU A 19 8.94 -3.21 -11.34
N LYS A 20 10.13 -3.16 -10.73
CA LYS A 20 10.38 -3.81 -9.43
C LYS A 20 9.58 -3.17 -8.31
N VAL A 21 9.45 -1.84 -8.32
CA VAL A 21 8.65 -1.10 -7.33
C VAL A 21 7.17 -1.43 -7.49
N LYS A 22 6.65 -1.38 -8.72
CA LYS A 22 5.27 -1.79 -9.02
C LYS A 22 4.98 -3.22 -8.56
N ARG A 23 5.88 -4.15 -8.86
CA ARG A 23 5.75 -5.55 -8.41
C ARG A 23 5.75 -5.66 -6.87
N ALA A 24 6.52 -4.84 -6.17
CA ALA A 24 6.51 -4.81 -4.71
C ALA A 24 5.16 -4.35 -4.15
N VAL A 25 4.56 -3.31 -4.74
CA VAL A 25 3.20 -2.85 -4.40
C VAL A 25 2.18 -3.95 -4.67
N GLU A 26 2.25 -4.58 -5.86
CA GLU A 26 1.34 -5.67 -6.23
C GLU A 26 1.48 -6.90 -5.33
N ASN A 27 2.67 -7.16 -4.78
CA ASN A 27 2.88 -8.23 -3.82
C ASN A 27 2.08 -8.02 -2.52
N VAL A 28 1.79 -6.78 -2.15
CA VAL A 28 1.07 -6.45 -0.91
C VAL A 28 -0.43 -6.23 -1.15
N PHE A 29 -0.79 -5.46 -2.18
CA PHE A 29 -2.18 -5.03 -2.42
C PHE A 29 -2.86 -5.74 -3.61
N GLY A 30 -2.16 -6.64 -4.29
CA GLY A 30 -2.67 -7.29 -5.50
C GLY A 30 -2.62 -6.36 -6.71
N SER A 31 -3.36 -6.71 -7.76
CA SER A 31 -3.38 -5.93 -9.00
C SER A 31 -4.27 -4.70 -8.86
N ILE A 32 -3.73 -3.64 -8.28
CA ILE A 32 -4.39 -2.33 -8.18
C ILE A 32 -3.93 -1.40 -9.31
N PRO A 33 -4.79 -0.50 -9.84
CA PRO A 33 -4.40 0.49 -10.82
C PRO A 33 -3.34 1.43 -10.24
N VAL A 34 -2.18 1.53 -10.91
CA VAL A 34 -1.09 2.41 -10.51
C VAL A 34 -0.91 3.53 -11.53
N GLN A 35 -0.49 4.68 -11.05
CA GLN A 35 -0.09 5.84 -11.86
C GLN A 35 1.29 6.30 -11.41
N THR A 36 2.15 6.67 -12.34
CA THR A 36 3.48 7.20 -12.06
C THR A 36 3.53 8.66 -12.48
N LYS A 37 3.93 9.56 -11.57
CA LYS A 37 4.10 10.99 -11.80
C LYS A 37 5.57 11.37 -11.61
N PRO A 38 6.18 12.20 -12.49
CA PRO A 38 7.55 12.63 -12.30
C PRO A 38 7.67 13.57 -11.09
N LEU A 39 8.76 13.43 -10.33
CA LEU A 39 9.15 14.35 -9.25
C LEU A 39 10.43 15.12 -9.65
N ALA A 40 10.80 16.12 -8.86
CA ALA A 40 12.07 16.85 -9.05
C ALA A 40 13.29 15.90 -9.02
N LYS A 41 13.18 14.81 -8.26
CA LYS A 41 14.15 13.71 -8.25
C LYS A 41 13.38 12.39 -8.21
N GLY A 42 13.53 11.57 -9.25
CA GLY A 42 12.80 10.30 -9.37
C GLY A 42 11.35 10.48 -9.81
N SER A 43 10.48 9.58 -9.37
CA SER A 43 9.04 9.62 -9.65
C SER A 43 8.23 9.14 -8.44
N LEU A 44 6.95 9.51 -8.41
CA LEU A 44 5.98 9.07 -7.42
C LEU A 44 5.02 8.10 -8.06
N LEU A 45 4.97 6.87 -7.55
CA LEU A 45 3.93 5.90 -7.88
C LEU A 45 2.78 6.06 -6.88
N THR A 46 1.58 6.29 -7.39
CA THR A 46 0.35 6.39 -6.61
C THR A 46 -0.65 5.32 -7.06
N ALA A 47 -1.40 4.74 -6.13
CA ALA A 47 -2.46 3.80 -6.44
C ALA A 47 -3.67 4.02 -5.53
N GLU A 48 -4.86 3.87 -6.11
CA GLU A 48 -6.13 4.02 -5.41
C GLU A 48 -6.96 2.74 -5.60
N ALA A 49 -7.55 2.26 -4.52
CA ALA A 49 -8.45 1.13 -4.56
C ALA A 49 -9.62 1.35 -3.58
N LYS A 50 -10.78 0.80 -3.93
CA LYS A 50 -12.00 0.87 -3.12
C LYS A 50 -12.39 -0.52 -2.65
N GLY A 51 -13.01 -0.58 -1.48
CA GLY A 51 -13.51 -1.80 -0.86
C GLY A 51 -12.45 -2.58 -0.08
N LEU A 52 -12.93 -3.44 0.81
CA LEU A 52 -12.10 -4.31 1.65
C LEU A 52 -11.30 -5.34 0.84
N GLU A 53 -11.74 -5.64 -0.38
CA GLU A 53 -11.11 -6.59 -1.28
C GLU A 53 -9.65 -6.21 -1.58
N ALA A 54 -9.36 -4.91 -1.68
CA ALA A 54 -8.01 -4.37 -1.88
C ALA A 54 -7.03 -4.73 -0.74
N LEU A 55 -7.54 -4.98 0.46
CA LEU A 55 -6.74 -5.35 1.64
C LEU A 55 -6.58 -6.86 1.82
N THR A 56 -7.24 -7.68 0.99
CA THR A 56 -7.26 -9.16 1.16
C THR A 56 -5.86 -9.75 1.15
N LYS A 57 -4.99 -9.28 0.25
CA LYS A 57 -3.63 -9.81 0.12
C LYS A 57 -2.76 -9.40 1.31
N LEU A 58 -2.82 -8.14 1.74
CA LEU A 58 -2.17 -7.66 2.96
C LEU A 58 -2.63 -8.45 4.19
N TYR A 59 -3.93 -8.64 4.36
CA TYR A 59 -4.50 -9.42 5.46
C TYR A 59 -3.96 -10.87 5.50
N ASN A 60 -3.86 -11.51 4.33
CA ASN A 60 -3.30 -12.86 4.22
C ASN A 60 -1.80 -12.90 4.53
N LEU A 61 -1.04 -11.88 4.10
CA LEU A 61 0.40 -11.77 4.39
C LEU A 61 0.66 -11.68 5.90
N LEU A 62 -0.03 -10.78 6.62
CA LEU A 62 0.15 -10.62 8.07
C LEU A 62 -0.11 -11.91 8.85
N ARG A 63 -1.05 -12.74 8.36
CA ARG A 63 -1.36 -14.07 8.92
C ARG A 63 -0.27 -15.09 8.61
N ARG A 64 0.14 -15.16 7.34
CA ARG A 64 1.15 -16.10 6.86
C ARG A 64 2.49 -15.87 7.55
N GLU A 65 2.91 -14.62 7.68
CA GLU A 65 4.17 -14.22 8.32
C GLU A 65 4.10 -14.25 9.85
N ARG A 66 2.93 -14.52 10.44
CA ARG A 66 2.70 -14.60 11.90
C ARG A 66 3.03 -13.31 12.66
N ILE A 67 2.92 -12.15 12.01
CA ILE A 67 3.24 -10.83 12.56
C ILE A 67 2.00 -10.00 12.93
N ARG A 68 0.82 -10.61 13.08
CA ARG A 68 -0.44 -9.90 13.38
C ARG A 68 -0.37 -9.04 14.64
N ASP A 69 0.39 -9.47 15.64
CA ASP A 69 0.51 -8.75 16.91
C ASP A 69 1.29 -7.44 16.73
N ALA A 70 2.44 -7.51 16.06
CA ALA A 70 3.22 -6.33 15.68
C ALA A 70 2.44 -5.40 14.74
N ALA A 71 1.77 -5.96 13.73
CA ALA A 71 0.97 -5.19 12.78
C ALA A 71 -0.21 -4.47 13.46
N ARG A 72 -0.82 -5.07 14.49
CA ARG A 72 -1.86 -4.42 15.28
C ARG A 72 -1.32 -3.15 15.94
N GLY A 73 -0.13 -3.20 16.55
CA GLY A 73 0.50 -2.03 17.15
C GLY A 73 0.69 -0.90 16.13
N ALA A 74 1.34 -1.21 15.00
CA ALA A 74 1.59 -0.24 13.93
C ALA A 74 0.30 0.38 13.37
N LEU A 75 -0.74 -0.43 13.12
CA LEU A 75 -2.02 0.08 12.61
C LEU A 75 -2.73 0.98 13.62
N PHE A 76 -2.67 0.67 14.92
CA PHE A 76 -3.28 1.52 15.96
C PHE A 76 -2.55 2.84 16.15
N GLU A 77 -1.21 2.84 16.03
CA GLU A 77 -0.41 4.06 16.10
C GLU A 77 -0.74 5.03 14.96
N GLY A 78 -1.11 4.51 13.78
CA GLY A 78 -1.49 5.30 12.60
C GLY A 78 -2.94 5.80 12.57
N VAL A 79 -3.79 5.47 13.55
CA VAL A 79 -5.20 5.87 13.55
C VAL A 79 -5.35 7.37 13.78
N SER A 80 -6.01 8.04 12.83
CA SER A 80 -6.43 9.44 12.97
C SER A 80 -7.85 9.61 12.46
N GLY A 81 -8.82 9.69 13.39
CA GLY A 81 -10.23 9.79 13.04
C GLY A 81 -10.72 8.55 12.27
N ASN A 82 -10.99 8.72 10.97
CA ASN A 82 -11.47 7.65 10.08
C ASN A 82 -10.39 7.15 9.10
N THR A 83 -9.12 7.50 9.32
CA THR A 83 -7.98 7.10 8.48
C THR A 83 -6.92 6.35 9.28
N ILE A 84 -6.17 5.48 8.60
CA ILE A 84 -4.96 4.81 9.12
C ILE A 84 -3.84 5.08 8.12
N THR A 85 -2.70 5.60 8.59
CA THR A 85 -1.52 5.96 7.78
C THR A 85 -0.26 5.27 8.30
#